data_AF-A0A6G4ZSX1-F1
#
_entry.id   AF-A0A6G4ZSX1-F1
#
_cell.length_a   1.000
_cell.length_b   1.000
_cell.length_c   1.000
_cell.angle_alpha   90.00
_cell.angle_beta   90.00
_cell.angle_gamma   90.00
#
_symmetry.space_group_name_H-M   'P 1'
#
loop_
_entity.id
_entity.type
_entity.pdbx_description
1 polymer ?
#
loop_
_entity_poly.entity_id
_entity_poly.type
_entity_poly.pdbx_seq_one_letter_code
_entity_poly.pdbx_strand_id
1 'polypeptide(L)'
;MQERAEKFAAVREFFRERNVLEADTNILSKAAPIDAHIDVMQVDMGGGKIGYLHTSPEYGLKKLLASGSGDIFQLGHVFRAE
;
A
#
# COMPACT_ATOMS: atom_id res chain seq x y z
N MET A 1 -16.41 4.12 14.69
CA MET A 1 -16.26 4.67 13.31
C MET A 1 -15.76 6.12 13.32
N GLN A 2 -16.36 7.03 14.10
CA GLN A 2 -15.92 8.43 14.22
C GLN A 2 -14.45 8.56 14.66
N GLU A 3 -14.05 7.88 15.72
CA GLU A 3 -12.66 7.90 16.22
C GLU A 3 -11.62 7.48 15.18
N ARG A 4 -11.94 6.48 14.33
CA ARG A 4 -11.06 6.05 13.23
C ARG A 4 -10.90 7.17 12.20
N ALA A 5 -12.00 7.84 11.84
CA ALA A 5 -11.98 8.93 10.88
C ALA A 5 -11.16 10.12 11.40
N GLU A 6 -11.31 10.47 12.68
CA GLU A 6 -10.54 11.53 13.35
C GLU A 6 -9.04 11.22 13.36
N LYS A 7 -8.66 9.99 13.73
CA LYS A 7 -7.26 9.55 13.70
C LYS A 7 -6.67 9.62 12.29
N PHE A 8 -7.42 9.19 11.28
CA PHE A 8 -6.97 9.24 9.88
C PHE A 8 -6.81 10.68 9.38
N ALA A 9 -7.72 11.58 9.78
CA ALA A 9 -7.59 13.00 9.47
C ALA A 9 -6.35 13.62 10.14
N ALA A 10 -6.10 13.30 11.41
CA ALA A 10 -4.93 13.79 12.14
C ALA A 10 -3.60 13.33 11.52
N VAL A 11 -3.51 12.06 11.08
CA VAL A 11 -2.32 11.55 10.38
C VAL A 11 -2.09 12.29 9.07
N ARG A 12 -3.14 12.53 8.28
CA ARG A 12 -3.02 13.30 7.04
C ARG A 12 -2.59 14.73 7.29
N GLU A 13 -3.14 15.39 8.31
CA GLU A 13 -2.75 16.74 8.70
C GLU A 13 -1.26 16.81 9.03
N PHE A 14 -0.77 15.89 9.86
CA PHE A 14 0.63 15.81 10.27
C PHE A 14 1.59 15.76 9.07
N PHE A 15 1.29 14.95 8.05
CA PHE A 15 2.11 14.83 6.85
C PHE A 15 1.94 16.02 5.91
N ARG A 16 0.73 16.57 5.80
CA ARG A 16 0.44 17.76 5.00
C ARG A 16 1.22 18.97 5.46
N GLU A 17 1.29 19.24 6.77
CA GLU A 17 2.08 20.34 7.35
C GLU A 17 3.59 20.22 7.02
N ARG A 18 4.06 19.02 6.69
CA ARG A 18 5.45 18.71 6.35
C ARG A 18 5.70 18.62 4.84
N ASN A 19 4.70 18.90 4.02
CA ASN A 19 4.75 18.75 2.56
C ASN A 19 5.07 17.32 2.09
N VAL A 20 4.66 16.30 2.86
CA VAL A 20 4.78 14.88 2.46
C VAL A 20 3.53 14.49 1.69
N LEU A 21 3.71 13.96 0.48
CA LEU A 21 2.62 13.65 -0.45
C LEU A 21 1.92 12.32 -0.08
N GLU A 22 0.59 12.32 -0.01
CA GLU A 22 -0.19 11.07 0.10
C GLU A 22 -0.20 10.37 -1.27
N ALA A 23 0.41 9.20 -1.34
CA ALA A 23 0.45 8.32 -2.50
C ALA A 23 -0.59 7.21 -2.41
N ASP A 24 -1.00 6.69 -3.56
CA ASP A 24 -1.86 5.51 -3.66
C ASP A 24 -1.28 4.52 -4.67
N THR A 25 -0.73 3.41 -4.17
CA THR A 25 -0.14 2.36 -5.01
C THR A 25 -1.09 1.19 -5.20
N ASN A 26 -1.04 0.55 -6.38
CA ASN A 26 -1.84 -0.64 -6.71
C ASN A 26 -1.77 -1.72 -5.61
N ILE A 27 -2.95 -2.07 -5.08
CA ILE A 27 -3.10 -3.13 -4.07
C ILE A 27 -2.92 -4.55 -4.63
N LEU A 28 -3.10 -4.72 -5.95
CA LEU A 28 -3.01 -6.00 -6.65
C LEU A 28 -1.79 -6.00 -7.59
N SER A 29 -0.93 -6.99 -7.42
CA SER A 29 0.25 -7.22 -8.24
C SER A 29 0.11 -8.50 -9.06
N LYS A 30 0.78 -8.54 -10.22
CA LYS A 30 0.90 -9.76 -11.04
C LYS A 30 1.94 -10.75 -10.48
N ALA A 31 2.82 -10.27 -9.60
CA ALA A 31 3.86 -11.07 -8.97
C ALA A 31 3.71 -10.96 -7.44
N ALA A 32 3.91 -12.09 -6.75
CA ALA A 32 3.89 -12.14 -5.30
C ALA A 32 5.00 -11.24 -4.72
N PRO A 33 4.71 -10.47 -3.65
CA PRO A 33 5.76 -9.85 -2.85
C PRO A 33 6.69 -10.93 -2.30
N ILE A 34 7.99 -10.65 -2.30
CA ILE A 34 9.02 -11.55 -1.77
C ILE A 34 9.19 -11.21 -0.29
N ASP A 35 8.46 -11.92 0.57
CA ASP A 35 8.66 -11.90 2.01
C ASP A 35 8.69 -13.36 2.50
N ALA A 36 9.78 -13.76 3.15
CA ALA A 36 10.00 -15.15 3.56
C ALA A 36 9.07 -15.61 4.70
N HIS A 37 8.45 -14.66 5.41
CA HIS A 37 7.67 -14.94 6.62
C HIS A 37 6.22 -14.46 6.54
N ILE A 38 5.77 -13.97 5.38
CA ILE A 38 4.40 -13.48 5.20
C ILE A 38 3.75 -14.22 4.05
N ASP A 39 2.68 -14.95 4.36
CA ASP A 39 1.85 -15.57 3.34
C ASP A 39 1.02 -14.54 2.59
N VAL A 40 0.99 -14.70 1.27
CA VAL A 40 0.37 -13.76 0.34
C VAL A 40 -1.01 -14.25 -0.05
N MET A 41 -2.02 -13.39 0.08
CA MET A 41 -3.37 -13.67 -0.42
C MET A 41 -3.40 -13.63 -1.95
N GLN A 42 -3.94 -14.67 -2.57
CA GLN A 42 -4.12 -14.79 -4.01
C GLN A 42 -5.54 -14.44 -4.42
N VAL A 43 -5.68 -13.83 -5.61
CA VAL A 43 -6.94 -13.43 -6.20
C VAL A 43 -7.02 -13.99 -7.62
N ASP A 44 -8.07 -14.76 -7.92
CA ASP A 44 -8.37 -15.17 -9.29
C ASP A 44 -8.86 -13.95 -10.08
N MET A 45 -8.12 -13.58 -11.13
CA MET A 45 -8.46 -12.46 -12.01
C MET A 45 -9.21 -12.92 -13.28
N GLY A 46 -9.58 -14.20 -13.36
CA GLY A 46 -10.19 -14.82 -14.53
C GLY A 46 -9.19 -15.17 -15.63
N GLY A 47 -9.59 -16.11 -16.49
CA GLY A 47 -8.77 -16.55 -17.63
C GLY A 47 -7.46 -17.22 -17.22
N GLY A 48 -7.42 -17.89 -16.07
CA GLY A 48 -6.24 -18.58 -15.55
C GLY A 48 -5.15 -17.66 -15.00
N LYS A 49 -5.45 -16.38 -14.76
CA LYS A 49 -4.50 -15.41 -14.21
C LYS A 49 -4.72 -15.25 -12.70
N ILE A 50 -3.63 -15.34 -11.95
CA ILE A 50 -3.61 -15.06 -10.51
C ILE A 50 -2.96 -13.71 -10.26
N GLY A 51 -3.63 -12.91 -9.42
CA GLY A 51 -3.09 -11.70 -8.83
C GLY A 51 -2.78 -11.92 -7.35
N TYR A 52 -1.96 -11.05 -6.79
CA TYR A 52 -1.49 -11.12 -5.42
C TYR A 52 -1.78 -9.80 -4.72
N LEU A 53 -2.49 -9.85 -3.60
CA LEU A 53 -2.70 -8.66 -2.78
C LEU A 53 -1.40 -8.32 -2.06
N HIS A 54 -1.06 -7.03 -2.01
CA HIS A 54 0.17 -6.59 -1.36
C HIS A 54 0.12 -6.79 0.17
N THR A 55 1.21 -7.30 0.73
CA THR A 55 1.41 -7.41 2.19
C THR A 55 1.89 -6.10 2.80
N SER A 56 2.40 -5.20 1.95
CA SER A 56 2.86 -3.84 2.21
C SER A 56 2.91 -3.05 0.89
N PRO A 57 2.60 -1.74 0.87
CA PRO A 57 2.76 -0.89 -0.32
C PRO A 57 4.23 -0.57 -0.64
N GLU A 58 5.20 -1.05 0.17
CA GLU A 58 6.62 -0.73 0.06
C GLU A 58 7.18 -0.81 -1.37
N TYR A 59 6.88 -1.88 -2.10
CA TYR A 59 7.36 -2.03 -3.47
C TYR A 59 6.79 -0.97 -4.42
N GLY A 60 5.51 -0.61 -4.25
CA GLY A 60 4.88 0.50 -4.96
C GLY A 60 5.52 1.83 -4.63
N LEU A 61 5.73 2.11 -3.34
CA LEU A 61 6.32 3.35 -2.85
C LEU A 61 7.78 3.50 -3.31
N LYS A 62 8.58 2.42 -3.29
CA LYS A 62 9.96 2.42 -3.83
C LYS A 62 10.01 2.81 -5.30
N LYS A 63 9.04 2.36 -6.12
CA LYS A 63 8.95 2.76 -7.54
C LYS A 63 8.62 4.24 -7.71
N LEU A 64 7.76 4.80 -6.84
CA LEU A 64 7.44 6.22 -6.85
C LEU A 64 8.65 7.07 -6.43
N LEU A 65 9.37 6.64 -5.38
CA LEU A 65 10.62 7.27 -4.96
C LEU A 65 11.66 7.27 -6.08
N ALA A 66 11.86 6.13 -6.75
CA ALA A 66 12.75 6.03 -7.90
C ALA A 66 12.31 6.91 -9.08
N SER A 67 11.02 7.21 -9.19
CA SER A 67 10.46 8.13 -10.19
C SER A 67 10.51 9.60 -9.77
N GLY A 68 11.09 9.91 -8.61
CA GLY A 68 11.28 11.28 -8.14
C GLY A 68 10.09 11.89 -7.40
N SER A 69 9.23 11.07 -6.78
CA SER A 69 8.07 11.58 -6.01
C SER A 69 8.42 12.48 -4.83
N GLY A 70 9.66 12.43 -4.34
CA GLY A 70 10.04 13.05 -3.06
C GLY A 70 9.43 12.30 -1.88
N ASP A 71 9.26 13.01 -0.75
CA ASP A 71 8.71 12.45 0.48
C ASP A 71 7.24 12.06 0.29
N ILE A 72 6.94 10.77 0.50
CA ILE A 72 5.61 10.19 0.31
C ILE A 72 5.18 9.33 1.49
N PHE A 73 3.87 9.26 1.73
CA PHE A 73 3.24 8.31 2.65
C PHE A 73 1.99 7.70 2.00
N GLN A 74 1.51 6.57 2.51
CA GLN A 74 0.25 5.99 2.06
C GLN A 74 -0.56 5.48 3.25
N LEU A 75 -1.85 5.85 3.28
CA LEU A 75 -2.84 5.26 4.18
C LEU A 75 -3.74 4.31 3.38
N GLY A 76 -3.47 3.01 3.48
CA GLY A 76 -4.17 2.00 2.71
C GLY A 76 -4.37 0.70 3.49
N HIS A 77 -5.10 -0.22 2.86
CA HIS A 77 -5.27 -1.57 3.36
C HIS A 77 -4.10 -2.45 2.92
N VAL A 78 -3.66 -3.32 3.82
CA VAL A 78 -2.66 -4.37 3.56
C VAL A 78 -3.29 -5.72 3.88
N PHE A 79 -2.84 -6.77 3.19
CA PHE A 79 -3.44 -8.09 3.26
C PHE A 79 -2.34 -9.12 3.53
N ARG A 80 -2.48 -9.87 4.62
CA ARG A 80 -1.54 -10.92 5.04
C ARG A 80 -2.34 -12.17 5.36
N ALA A 81 -1.98 -13.30 4.77
CA ALA A 81 -2.79 -14.51 4.87
C ALA A 81 -2.69 -15.21 6.24
N GLU A 82 -1.78 -14.78 7.12
CA GLU A 82 -1.76 -14.92 8.59
C GLU A 82 -0.79 -13.89 9.20
#